data_AF-A0A6P7GCK3-F1
#
_entry.id   AF-A0A6P7GCK3-F1
#
_cell.length_a   1.000
_cell.length_b   1.000
_cell.length_c   1.000
_cell.angle_alpha   90.00
_cell.angle_beta   90.00
_cell.angle_gamma   90.00
#
_symmetry.space_group_name_H-M   'P 1'
#
loop_
_entity.id
_entity.type
_entity.pdbx_description
1 polymer ?
#
loop_
_entity_poly.entity_id
_entity_poly.type
_entity_poly.pdbx_seq_one_letter_code
_entity_poly.pdbx_strand_id
1 'polypeptide(L)'
;MVLVTIAALTYRLNPSKAVPRTYEIVIKPDLDNDVFHGQVIIYVVTKESLNGITLHSDELNITDVYINQIKGRYVEETEGRITVKYNNGSIQPGEHTLLFKYSGNFQIDSSRQSRGLVKALYDYNGTEKYVYVTDLEPNWARKVFPCFDEPQFKAKYHIKLVSPNETYVAISNMPEI
;
A
#
# COMPACT_ATOMS: atom_id res chain seq x y z
N MET A 1 -6.53 -32.94 -3.35
CA MET A 1 -6.47 -32.37 -4.71
C MET A 1 -7.37 -31.15 -4.72
N VAL A 2 -6.82 -29.94 -4.65
CA VAL A 2 -7.62 -28.70 -4.61
C VAL A 2 -7.74 -28.20 -6.04
N LEU A 3 -8.96 -28.17 -6.58
CA LEU A 3 -9.25 -27.54 -7.85
C LEU A 3 -9.27 -26.02 -7.65
N VAL A 4 -8.32 -25.33 -8.28
CA VAL A 4 -8.28 -23.86 -8.34
C VAL A 4 -8.93 -23.45 -9.65
N THR A 5 -9.92 -22.55 -9.61
CA THR A 5 -10.60 -22.05 -10.81
C THR A 5 -9.65 -21.21 -11.68
N ILE A 6 -9.88 -21.16 -12.98
CA ILE A 6 -9.08 -20.37 -13.93
C ILE A 6 -9.06 -18.87 -13.54
N ALA A 7 -10.14 -18.36 -12.94
CA ALA A 7 -10.21 -17.01 -12.39
C ALA A 7 -9.24 -16.77 -11.22
N ALA A 8 -9.04 -17.76 -10.35
CA ALA A 8 -8.09 -17.65 -9.24
C ALA A 8 -6.62 -17.69 -9.70
N LEU A 9 -6.32 -18.28 -10.87
CA LEU A 9 -5.01 -18.21 -11.50
C LEU A 9 -4.70 -16.82 -12.09
N THR A 10 -5.72 -16.04 -12.47
CA THR A 10 -5.54 -14.66 -12.94
C THR A 10 -5.48 -13.65 -11.79
N TYR A 11 -6.08 -13.94 -10.63
CA TYR A 11 -6.06 -13.06 -9.45
C TYR A 11 -4.67 -12.93 -8.81
N ARG A 12 -3.96 -14.07 -8.64
CA ARG A 12 -2.69 -14.11 -7.92
C ARG A 12 -1.56 -13.40 -8.66
N LEU A 13 -0.76 -12.64 -7.92
CA LEU A 13 0.50 -12.12 -8.42
C LEU A 13 1.47 -13.28 -8.65
N ASN A 14 2.31 -13.16 -9.68
CA ASN A 14 3.27 -14.21 -10.02
C ASN A 14 4.62 -13.97 -9.32
N PRO A 15 4.99 -14.77 -8.29
CA PRO A 15 6.25 -14.60 -7.57
C PRO A 15 7.50 -14.96 -8.39
N SER A 16 7.34 -15.56 -9.57
CA SER A 16 8.45 -15.76 -10.50
C SER A 16 8.82 -14.51 -11.28
N LYS A 17 7.94 -13.49 -11.35
CA LYS A 17 8.14 -12.31 -12.20
C LYS A 17 8.75 -11.13 -11.46
N ALA A 18 8.10 -10.67 -10.40
CA ALA A 18 8.50 -9.50 -9.62
C ALA A 18 8.34 -9.80 -8.12
N VAL A 19 9.35 -9.46 -7.32
CA VAL A 19 9.39 -9.75 -5.88
C VAL A 19 9.84 -8.51 -5.11
N PRO A 20 9.04 -7.99 -4.16
CA PRO A 20 9.45 -6.86 -3.32
C PRO A 20 10.52 -7.30 -2.32
N ARG A 21 11.41 -6.38 -1.98
CA ARG A 21 12.48 -6.58 -0.99
C ARG A 21 12.35 -5.65 0.19
N THR A 22 12.06 -4.38 -0.09
CA THR A 22 11.96 -3.33 0.91
C THR A 22 10.85 -2.37 0.54
N TYR A 23 10.13 -1.90 1.54
CA TYR A 23 9.21 -0.79 1.46
C TYR A 23 9.71 0.36 2.33
N GLU A 24 9.73 1.56 1.78
CA GLU A 24 9.82 2.81 2.55
C GLU A 24 8.48 3.52 2.44
N ILE A 25 7.77 3.60 3.57
CA ILE A 25 6.40 4.09 3.63
C ILE A 25 6.38 5.37 4.45
N VAL A 26 5.81 6.43 3.89
CA VAL A 26 5.49 7.66 4.59
C VAL A 26 3.99 7.84 4.58
N ILE A 27 3.38 7.99 5.76
CA ILE A 27 1.95 8.32 5.89
C ILE A 27 1.84 9.62 6.68
N LYS A 28 1.07 10.56 6.12
CA LYS A 28 0.72 11.83 6.75
C LYS A 28 -0.81 11.94 6.86
N PRO A 29 -1.38 11.75 8.05
CA PRO A 29 -2.77 12.03 8.33
C PRO A 29 -3.12 13.51 8.09
N ASP A 30 -4.29 13.76 7.52
CA ASP A 30 -4.95 15.07 7.46
C ASP A 30 -6.32 14.92 8.14
N LEU A 31 -6.35 15.30 9.43
CA LEU A 31 -7.50 15.05 10.29
C LEU A 31 -8.67 16.00 10.02
N ASP A 32 -8.39 17.17 9.43
CA ASP A 32 -9.40 18.18 9.14
C ASP A 32 -10.24 17.76 7.91
N ASN A 33 -9.60 17.07 6.96
CA ASN A 33 -10.23 16.60 5.73
C ASN A 33 -10.62 15.10 5.78
N ASP A 34 -10.35 14.41 6.89
CA ASP A 34 -10.57 12.96 7.06
C ASP A 34 -9.91 12.10 5.95
N VAL A 35 -8.72 12.52 5.52
CA VAL A 35 -7.89 11.81 4.53
C VAL A 35 -6.48 11.57 5.07
N PHE A 36 -5.73 10.76 4.35
CA PHE A 36 -4.29 10.66 4.56
C PHE A 36 -3.56 10.76 3.21
N HIS A 37 -2.37 11.34 3.28
CA HIS A 37 -1.44 11.40 2.16
C HIS A 37 -0.33 10.39 2.37
N GLY A 38 0.02 9.68 1.32
CA GLY A 38 1.01 8.63 1.36
C GLY A 38 2.07 8.79 0.29
N GLN A 39 3.28 8.33 0.63
CA GLN A 39 4.34 8.06 -0.31
C GLN A 39 4.89 6.67 0.00
N VAL A 40 5.01 5.81 -1.01
CA VAL A 40 5.68 4.51 -0.85
C VAL A 40 6.74 4.32 -1.92
N ILE A 41 7.94 3.93 -1.49
CA ILE A 41 8.99 3.42 -2.36
C ILE A 41 9.07 1.90 -2.16
N ILE A 42 8.93 1.15 -3.24
CA ILE A 42 9.03 -0.30 -3.26
C ILE A 42 10.28 -0.68 -4.03
N TYR A 43 11.24 -1.30 -3.36
CA TYR A 43 12.39 -1.93 -4.00
C TYR A 43 11.96 -3.33 -4.46
N VAL A 44 11.99 -3.56 -5.77
CA VAL A 44 11.48 -4.77 -6.41
C VAL A 44 12.53 -5.37 -7.32
N VAL A 45 12.61 -6.70 -7.34
CA VAL A 45 13.49 -7.44 -8.26
C VAL A 45 12.65 -8.15 -9.31
N THR A 46 12.96 -7.92 -10.58
CA THR A 46 12.37 -8.60 -11.74
C THR A 46 13.32 -9.68 -12.27
N LYS A 47 12.79 -10.85 -12.64
CA LYS A 47 13.61 -11.96 -13.15
C LYS A 47 13.71 -12.00 -14.68
N GLU A 48 12.77 -11.35 -15.36
CA GLU A 48 12.65 -11.31 -16.82
C GLU A 48 12.26 -9.90 -17.27
N SER A 49 12.36 -9.62 -18.57
CA SER A 49 11.87 -8.36 -19.12
C SER A 49 10.36 -8.34 -19.06
N LEU A 50 9.78 -7.31 -18.44
CA LEU A 50 8.35 -7.15 -18.23
C LEU A 50 7.83 -5.88 -18.89
N ASN A 51 6.64 -5.96 -19.49
CA ASN A 51 5.92 -4.77 -19.97
C ASN A 51 5.26 -3.97 -18.84
N GLY A 52 5.30 -4.49 -17.61
CA GLY A 52 4.78 -3.85 -16.41
C GLY A 52 4.91 -4.73 -15.18
N ILE A 53 4.86 -4.11 -14.01
CA ILE A 53 4.82 -4.81 -12.72
C ILE A 53 3.42 -4.63 -12.14
N THR A 54 2.75 -5.76 -11.87
CA THR A 54 1.42 -5.78 -11.27
C THR A 54 1.51 -5.93 -9.75
N LEU A 55 0.70 -5.15 -9.03
CA LEU A 55 0.56 -5.19 -7.58
C LEU A 55 -0.86 -4.76 -7.16
N HIS A 56 -1.11 -4.72 -5.86
CA HIS A 56 -2.42 -4.39 -5.31
C HIS A 56 -2.52 -2.93 -4.88
N SER A 57 -3.62 -2.29 -5.21
CA SER A 57 -4.00 -0.96 -4.77
C SER A 57 -5.51 -0.84 -4.93
N ASP A 58 -6.21 -0.40 -3.88
CA ASP A 58 -7.66 -0.29 -3.87
C ASP A 58 -8.10 0.94 -3.08
N GLU A 59 -9.10 1.67 -3.56
CA GLU A 59 -9.61 2.92 -2.94
C GLU A 59 -8.53 4.00 -2.67
N LEU A 60 -7.39 3.94 -3.37
CA LEU A 60 -6.34 4.94 -3.29
C LEU A 60 -6.33 5.81 -4.55
N ASN A 61 -6.27 7.12 -4.36
CA ASN A 61 -6.08 8.08 -5.43
C ASN A 61 -4.57 8.27 -5.67
N ILE A 62 -4.03 7.59 -6.68
CA ILE A 62 -2.60 7.68 -7.04
C ILE A 62 -2.39 8.91 -7.93
N THR A 63 -1.62 9.88 -7.44
CA THR A 63 -1.34 11.14 -8.16
C THR A 63 -0.09 11.04 -9.03
N ASP A 64 0.93 10.30 -8.58
CA ASP A 64 2.13 10.07 -9.34
C ASP A 64 2.67 8.65 -9.15
N VAL A 65 3.27 8.11 -10.22
CA VAL A 65 4.04 6.88 -10.18
C VAL A 65 5.36 7.04 -10.94
N TYR A 66 6.45 6.53 -10.38
CA TYR A 66 7.78 6.53 -10.99
C TYR A 66 8.38 5.14 -10.93
N ILE A 67 9.10 4.77 -11.98
CA ILE A 67 9.93 3.56 -12.05
C ILE A 67 11.37 4.04 -12.24
N ASN A 68 12.28 3.68 -11.34
CA ASN A 68 13.68 4.12 -11.38
C ASN A 68 13.82 5.65 -11.58
N GLN A 69 13.03 6.42 -10.82
CA GLN A 69 12.95 7.90 -10.89
C GLN A 69 12.39 8.48 -12.20
N ILE A 70 12.05 7.65 -13.18
CA ILE A 70 11.41 8.07 -14.42
C ILE A 70 9.89 8.01 -14.25
N LYS A 71 9.19 9.08 -14.64
CA LYS A 71 7.74 9.13 -14.54
C LYS A 71 7.11 8.03 -15.39
N GLY A 72 6.36 7.15 -14.72
CA GLY A 72 5.63 6.06 -15.33
C GLY A 72 4.15 6.38 -15.43
N ARG A 73 3.38 5.33 -15.69
CA ARG A 73 1.93 5.31 -15.60
C ARG A 73 1.48 4.00 -14.96
N TYR A 74 0.25 3.97 -14.48
CA TYR A 74 -0.38 2.73 -14.07
C TYR A 74 -1.67 2.51 -14.89
N VAL A 75 -2.11 1.27 -14.92
CA VAL A 75 -3.41 0.89 -15.48
C VAL A 75 -4.12 0.09 -14.40
N GLU A 76 -5.37 0.44 -14.12
CA GLU A 76 -6.22 -0.32 -13.22
C GLU A 76 -6.60 -1.65 -13.86
N GLU A 77 -6.57 -2.70 -13.04
CA GLU A 77 -7.02 -4.03 -13.38
C GLU A 77 -8.19 -4.42 -12.47
N THR A 78 -8.71 -5.64 -12.64
CA THR A 78 -9.76 -6.16 -11.78
C THR A 78 -9.24 -6.52 -10.38
N GLU A 79 -10.14 -6.58 -9.40
CA GLU A 79 -9.86 -7.12 -8.05
C GLU A 79 -8.81 -6.32 -7.24
N GLY A 80 -8.82 -4.99 -7.38
CA GLY A 80 -7.94 -4.09 -6.61
C GLY A 80 -6.47 -4.23 -7.01
N ARG A 81 -6.23 -4.41 -8.31
CA ARG A 81 -4.89 -4.53 -8.89
C ARG A 81 -4.59 -3.35 -9.80
N ILE A 82 -3.32 -3.01 -9.87
CA ILE A 82 -2.79 -2.04 -10.82
C ILE A 82 -1.51 -2.60 -11.46
N THR A 83 -1.31 -2.28 -12.73
CA THR A 83 -0.04 -2.58 -13.42
C THR A 83 0.69 -1.30 -13.76
N VAL A 84 1.89 -1.16 -13.19
CA VAL A 84 2.80 -0.03 -13.39
C VAL A 84 3.68 -0.27 -14.58
N LYS A 85 3.82 0.72 -15.45
CA LYS A 85 4.55 0.64 -16.73
C LYS A 85 5.32 1.93 -16.99
N TYR A 86 6.40 1.83 -17.74
CA TYR A 86 6.95 3.01 -18.41
C TYR A 86 5.94 3.52 -19.45
N ASN A 87 6.03 4.80 -19.78
CA ASN A 87 5.27 5.35 -20.91
C ASN A 87 5.70 4.68 -22.22
N ASN A 88 7.01 4.51 -22.40
CA ASN A 88 7.64 3.83 -23.53
C ASN A 88 8.71 2.86 -23.03
N GLY A 89 8.80 1.68 -23.66
CA GLY A 89 9.80 0.64 -23.34
C GLY A 89 9.32 -0.40 -22.32
N SER A 90 10.24 -1.26 -21.92
CA SER A 90 10.00 -2.37 -20.97
C SER A 90 10.91 -2.26 -19.75
N ILE A 91 10.46 -2.88 -18.66
CA ILE A 91 11.22 -3.04 -17.42
C ILE A 91 12.16 -4.21 -17.62
N GLN A 92 13.47 -3.95 -17.67
CA GLN A 92 14.49 -4.99 -17.85
C GLN A 92 14.59 -5.89 -16.61
N PRO A 93 15.19 -7.10 -16.70
CA PRO A 93 15.52 -7.88 -15.51
C PRO A 93 16.48 -7.12 -14.59
N GLY A 94 16.25 -7.17 -13.28
CA GLY A 94 17.13 -6.55 -12.29
C GLY A 94 16.40 -5.90 -11.13
N GLU A 95 17.09 -4.98 -10.45
CA GLU A 95 16.56 -4.22 -9.33
C GLU A 95 15.90 -2.93 -9.81
N HIS A 96 14.74 -2.61 -9.25
CA HIS A 96 13.98 -1.42 -9.56
C HIS A 96 13.40 -0.77 -8.31
N THR A 97 13.12 0.53 -8.42
CA THR A 97 12.36 1.29 -7.44
C THR A 97 11.04 1.71 -8.05
N LEU A 98 9.93 1.37 -7.39
CA LEU A 98 8.60 1.91 -7.69
C LEU A 98 8.27 2.97 -6.64
N LEU A 99 8.08 4.22 -7.04
CA LEU A 99 7.65 5.29 -6.16
C LEU A 99 6.21 5.66 -6.49
N PHE A 100 5.36 5.69 -5.48
CA PHE A 100 3.98 6.17 -5.58
C PHE A 100 3.77 7.36 -4.67
N LYS A 101 3.04 8.36 -5.16
CA LYS A 101 2.39 9.39 -4.34
C LYS A 101 0.90 9.23 -4.48
N TYR A 102 0.20 9.27 -3.36
CA TYR A 102 -1.23 8.96 -3.33
C TYR A 102 -1.92 9.58 -2.12
N SER A 103 -3.26 9.53 -2.14
CA SER A 103 -4.10 9.81 -0.98
C SER A 103 -5.16 8.73 -0.81
N GLY A 104 -5.66 8.58 0.41
CA GLY A 104 -6.78 7.68 0.73
C GLY A 104 -7.65 8.27 1.83
N ASN A 105 -8.83 7.69 2.03
CA ASN A 105 -9.76 8.09 3.09
C ASN A 105 -9.56 7.22 4.34
N PHE A 106 -9.76 7.78 5.52
CA PHE A 106 -9.89 6.95 6.71
C PHE A 106 -11.15 6.11 6.63
N GLN A 107 -11.03 4.85 7.03
CA GLN A 107 -12.17 3.97 7.19
C GLN A 107 -12.84 4.32 8.53
N ILE A 108 -14.15 4.53 8.53
CA ILE A 108 -14.87 4.92 9.75
C ILE A 108 -15.28 3.65 10.49
N ASP A 109 -14.96 3.55 11.78
CA ASP A 109 -15.44 2.47 12.64
C ASP A 109 -16.93 2.65 12.96
N SER A 110 -17.79 2.42 11.96
CA SER A 110 -19.25 2.39 12.08
C SER A 110 -19.79 0.96 12.20
N SER A 111 -18.92 -0.04 11.98
CA SER A 111 -19.22 -1.47 12.11
C SER A 111 -17.94 -2.24 12.40
N ARG A 112 -18.05 -3.43 13.01
CA ARG A 112 -16.92 -4.34 13.33
C ARG A 112 -16.17 -4.89 12.09
N GLN A 113 -16.42 -4.36 10.91
CA GLN A 113 -15.85 -4.79 9.63
C GLN A 113 -14.94 -3.74 8.96
N SER A 114 -14.86 -2.52 9.50
CA SER A 114 -13.95 -1.50 8.96
C SER A 114 -12.50 -1.88 9.23
N ARG A 115 -11.73 -2.09 8.15
CA ARG A 115 -10.32 -2.48 8.16
C ARG A 115 -9.54 -1.59 7.20
N GLY A 116 -8.22 -1.64 7.21
CA GLY A 116 -7.33 -0.68 6.54
C GLY A 116 -6.82 0.34 7.56
N LEU A 117 -6.75 1.62 7.18
CA LEU A 117 -6.42 2.71 8.11
C LEU A 117 -7.71 3.31 8.66
N VAL A 118 -8.05 2.95 9.89
CA VAL A 118 -9.35 3.19 10.53
C VAL A 118 -9.26 4.37 11.50
N LYS A 119 -10.22 5.29 11.41
CA LYS A 119 -10.52 6.31 12.44
C LYS A 119 -11.54 5.72 13.41
N ALA A 120 -11.11 5.45 14.64
CA ALA A 120 -11.93 4.89 15.70
C ALA A 120 -12.12 5.88 16.85
N LEU A 121 -13.28 5.81 17.50
CA LEU A 121 -13.60 6.60 18.68
C LEU A 121 -13.32 5.76 19.94
N TYR A 122 -12.74 6.36 20.98
CA TYR A 122 -12.55 5.72 22.27
C TYR A 122 -12.84 6.70 23.41
N ASP A 123 -13.34 6.18 24.52
CA ASP A 123 -13.50 6.95 25.75
C ASP A 123 -12.17 7.02 26.51
N TYR A 124 -11.77 8.24 26.89
CA TYR A 124 -10.66 8.48 27.78
C TYR A 124 -11.12 9.33 28.96
N ASN A 125 -11.41 8.68 30.09
CA ASN A 125 -11.88 9.31 31.31
C ASN A 125 -13.18 10.12 31.11
N GLY A 126 -14.15 9.57 30.38
CA GLY A 126 -15.43 10.24 30.11
C GLY A 126 -15.36 11.30 28.99
N THR A 127 -14.24 11.38 28.27
CA THR A 127 -14.08 12.24 27.10
C THR A 127 -13.82 11.38 25.86
N GLU A 128 -14.68 11.51 24.86
CA GLU A 128 -14.50 10.86 23.57
C GLU A 128 -13.29 11.43 22.83
N LYS A 129 -12.43 10.54 22.33
CA LYS A 129 -11.23 10.88 21.57
C LYS A 129 -11.12 9.99 20.33
N TYR A 130 -10.40 10.48 19.33
CA TYR A 130 -10.09 9.69 18.14
C TYR A 130 -8.74 9.01 18.25
N VAL A 131 -8.66 7.79 17.71
CA VAL A 131 -7.43 7.04 17.46
C VAL A 131 -7.44 6.55 16.03
N TYR A 132 -6.26 6.52 15.41
CA TYR A 132 -6.08 6.08 14.02
C TYR A 132 -5.24 4.81 14.04
N VAL A 133 -5.82 3.70 13.60
CA VAL A 133 -5.21 2.37 13.71
C VAL A 133 -5.24 1.63 12.38
N THR A 134 -4.27 0.76 12.15
CA THR A 134 -4.27 -0.11 10.97
C THR A 134 -4.69 -1.53 11.33
N ASP A 135 -5.68 -2.08 10.63
CA ASP A 135 -5.97 -3.52 10.58
C ASP A 135 -5.87 -3.98 9.12
N LEU A 136 -4.78 -4.68 8.78
CA LEU A 136 -4.43 -4.93 7.38
C LEU A 136 -4.76 -6.35 6.91
N GLU A 137 -5.16 -7.27 7.81
CA GLU A 137 -5.47 -8.64 7.42
C GLU A 137 -6.91 -8.77 6.86
N PRO A 138 -7.16 -9.69 5.91
CA PRO A 138 -6.17 -10.53 5.22
C PRO A 138 -5.53 -9.83 4.00
N ASN A 139 -6.18 -8.79 3.46
CA ASN A 139 -5.80 -8.12 2.22
C ASN A 139 -6.22 -6.63 2.21
N TRP A 140 -6.16 -5.98 3.37
CA TRP A 140 -6.55 -4.58 3.56
C TRP A 140 -5.36 -3.62 3.49
N ALA A 141 -4.12 -4.13 3.44
CA ALA A 141 -2.93 -3.32 3.20
C ALA A 141 -3.03 -2.51 1.89
N ARG A 142 -3.62 -3.10 0.85
CA ARG A 142 -3.83 -2.45 -0.46
C ARG A 142 -4.71 -1.18 -0.43
N LYS A 143 -5.47 -0.97 0.65
CA LYS A 143 -6.26 0.25 0.89
C LYS A 143 -5.52 1.33 1.69
N VAL A 144 -4.30 1.04 2.14
CA VAL A 144 -3.46 1.98 2.89
C VAL A 144 -2.24 2.40 2.08
N PHE A 145 -1.67 1.49 1.28
CA PHE A 145 -0.60 1.81 0.34
C PHE A 145 -0.56 0.79 -0.81
N PRO A 146 -0.15 1.19 -2.04
CA PRO A 146 0.07 0.24 -3.11
C PRO A 146 1.14 -0.79 -2.71
N CYS A 147 0.83 -2.09 -2.75
CA CYS A 147 1.74 -3.14 -2.29
C CYS A 147 1.48 -4.53 -2.91
N PHE A 148 2.44 -5.43 -2.74
CA PHE A 148 2.28 -6.86 -3.07
C PHE A 148 1.52 -7.57 -1.94
N ASP A 149 0.22 -7.31 -1.86
CA ASP A 149 -0.66 -7.77 -0.77
C ASP A 149 -1.05 -9.26 -0.86
N GLU A 150 -0.06 -10.15 -0.81
CA GLU A 150 -0.23 -11.58 -0.56
C GLU A 150 0.84 -12.11 0.41
N PRO A 151 0.51 -13.05 1.32
CA PRO A 151 1.42 -13.49 2.38
C PRO A 151 2.79 -14.04 1.93
N GLN A 152 2.89 -14.51 0.69
CA GLN A 152 4.13 -15.04 0.12
C GLN A 152 5.18 -13.95 -0.21
N PHE A 153 4.76 -12.68 -0.37
CA PHE A 153 5.64 -11.57 -0.74
C PHE A 153 6.22 -10.84 0.49
N LYS A 154 7.04 -11.55 1.27
CA LYS A 154 7.72 -10.97 2.43
C LYS A 154 8.75 -9.93 2.01
N ALA A 155 8.79 -8.81 2.75
CA ALA A 155 9.73 -7.71 2.55
C ALA A 155 10.08 -7.03 3.89
N LYS A 156 11.10 -6.17 3.88
CA LYS A 156 11.43 -5.27 4.99
C LYS A 156 10.58 -4.00 4.89
N TYR A 157 10.22 -3.41 6.03
CA TYR A 157 9.39 -2.20 6.08
C TYR A 157 10.09 -1.13 6.91
N HIS A 158 10.29 0.03 6.31
CA HIS A 158 10.72 1.26 6.95
C HIS A 158 9.52 2.20 6.93
N ILE A 159 8.95 2.50 8.10
CA ILE A 159 7.71 3.25 8.21
C ILE A 159 7.99 4.58 8.89
N LYS A 160 7.57 5.67 8.25
CA LYS A 160 7.56 7.01 8.80
C LYS A 160 6.11 7.50 8.89
N LEU A 161 5.65 7.72 10.11
CA LEU A 161 4.35 8.32 10.37
C LEU A 161 4.57 9.79 10.76
N VAL A 162 4.00 10.71 9.99
CA VAL A 162 4.06 12.14 10.32
C VAL A 162 2.96 12.43 11.32
N SER A 163 3.32 12.81 12.54
CA SER A 163 2.30 13.17 13.53
C SER A 163 1.53 14.40 13.06
N PRO A 164 0.18 14.40 13.11
CA PRO A 164 -0.63 15.53 12.66
C PRO A 164 -0.45 16.76 13.57
N ASN A 165 -0.14 16.57 14.84
CA ASN A 165 0.16 17.62 15.81
C ASN A 165 0.78 17.02 17.10
N GLU A 166 1.17 17.88 18.05
CA GLU A 166 1.85 17.48 19.30
C GLU A 166 1.00 16.62 20.26
N THR A 167 -0.31 16.51 20.02
CA THR A 167 -1.20 15.71 20.89
C THR A 167 -1.28 14.23 20.51
N TYR A 168 -0.74 13.86 19.35
CA TYR A 168 -0.71 12.47 18.87
C TYR A 168 0.70 11.89 18.96
N VAL A 169 0.77 10.65 19.44
CA VAL A 169 1.96 9.81 19.42
C VAL A 169 1.81 8.79 18.28
N ALA A 170 2.85 8.64 17.46
CA ALA A 170 2.90 7.65 16.40
C ALA A 170 3.54 6.35 16.91
N ILE A 171 2.90 5.21 16.64
CA ILE A 171 3.38 3.89 17.06
C ILE A 171 3.44 2.99 15.82
N SER A 172 4.51 2.19 15.71
CA SER A 172 4.69 1.22 14.63
C SER A 172 5.38 -0.05 15.16
N ASN A 173 5.62 -1.02 14.27
CA ASN A 173 6.21 -2.32 14.60
C ASN A 173 7.65 -2.22 15.13
N MET A 174 8.40 -1.23 14.67
CA MET A 174 9.79 -0.99 15.07
C MET A 174 9.86 0.21 16.02
N PRO A 175 10.88 0.27 16.91
CA PRO A 175 11.12 1.45 17.74
C PRO A 175 11.29 2.71 16.89
N GLU A 176 10.94 3.86 17.48
CA GLU A 176 11.25 5.17 16.91
C GLU A 176 12.78 5.33 16.75
N ILE A 177 13.21 5.90 15.63
CA ILE A 177 14.63 6.16 15.28
C ILE A 177 14.81 7.66 15.09
#